data_AF-E3NSK4-F1
#
_entry.id   AF-E3NSK4-F1
#
_cell.length_a   1.000
_cell.length_b   1.000
_cell.length_c   1.000
_cell.angle_alpha   90.00
_cell.angle_beta   90.00
_cell.angle_gamma   90.00
#
_symmetry.space_group_name_H-M   'P 1'
#
loop_
_entity.id
_entity.type
_entity.pdbx_description
1 polymer ?
#
loop_
_entity_poly.entity_id
_entity_poly.type
_entity_poly.pdbx_seq_one_letter_code
_entity_poly.pdbx_strand_id
1 'polypeptide(L)'
;MTAMTSFIFRIDTTNMEPYFLMDPSFRVDLQANEAGEFGMRIAWYKVNPTYPTSWQVHPNSTPLTLFAGDFDNSTVIEAETRVNLLALPSTLSITDLNPYLRNTQVFDGPSINSTHVGNLHQVLRNGQRYISTGKYLTLWSLFAGLNNVGNSVILQDYFDVKDFKTYKPISCIFDFIVCDVSLDARQGTAAAIRYNPSYFFVRDISMPDTNKLSVYTDFVTDAHRLSDYT
;
A
#
# COMPACT_ATOMS: atom_id res chain seq x y z
N MET A 1 -1.62 63.24 -1.97
CA MET A 1 -0.57 62.20 -1.98
C MET A 1 -1.19 60.92 -1.45
N THR A 2 -1.54 60.00 -2.34
CA THR A 2 -2.07 58.68 -1.98
C THR A 2 -0.99 57.67 -2.36
N ALA A 3 -0.31 57.12 -1.35
CA ALA A 3 0.67 56.07 -1.56
C ALA A 3 -0.08 54.79 -1.97
N MET A 4 0.05 54.37 -3.22
CA MET A 4 -0.26 53.00 -3.62
C MET A 4 0.83 52.10 -3.04
N THR A 5 0.53 51.45 -1.91
CA THR A 5 1.30 50.31 -1.44
C THR A 5 1.13 49.18 -2.44
N SER A 6 2.16 48.93 -3.25
CA SER A 6 2.24 47.75 -4.11
C SER A 6 2.37 46.52 -3.20
N PHE A 7 1.33 45.71 -3.11
CA PHE A 7 1.42 44.40 -2.47
C PHE A 7 2.21 43.48 -3.39
N ILE A 8 3.37 43.00 -2.93
CA ILE A 8 4.11 41.94 -3.59
C ILE A 8 3.48 40.62 -3.14
N PHE A 9 2.73 39.97 -4.02
CA PHE A 9 2.27 38.60 -3.78
C PHE A 9 3.45 37.65 -4.00
N ARG A 10 3.90 37.00 -2.94
CA ARG A 10 4.85 35.90 -3.03
C ARG A 10 4.07 34.60 -3.10
N ILE A 11 4.00 34.01 -4.30
CA ILE A 11 3.44 32.67 -4.48
C ILE A 11 4.59 31.69 -4.32
N ASP A 12 4.70 31.09 -3.13
CA ASP A 12 5.63 29.99 -2.94
C ASP A 12 4.95 28.69 -3.38
N THR A 13 5.32 28.18 -4.56
CA THR A 13 4.90 26.86 -5.02
C THR A 13 5.71 25.80 -4.27
N THR A 14 5.07 25.03 -3.41
CA THR A 14 5.69 23.83 -2.83
C THR A 14 5.92 22.80 -3.95
N ASN A 15 6.92 21.93 -3.78
CA ASN A 15 7.17 20.83 -4.73
C ASN A 15 5.86 20.09 -5.02
N MET A 16 5.57 19.85 -6.30
CA MET A 16 4.33 19.23 -6.76
C MET A 16 4.26 17.77 -6.31
N GLU A 17 3.85 17.52 -5.07
CA GLU A 17 3.39 16.19 -4.70
C GLU A 17 2.06 15.92 -5.43
N PRO A 18 1.90 14.75 -6.07
CA PRO A 18 0.64 14.43 -6.71
C PRO A 18 -0.43 14.19 -5.63
N TYR A 19 -1.52 14.95 -5.73
CA TYR A 19 -2.75 14.71 -4.98
C TYR A 19 -3.87 14.46 -5.98
N PHE A 20 -4.62 13.39 -5.72
CA PHE A 20 -5.76 13.01 -6.52
C PHE A 20 -7.02 13.18 -5.68
N LEU A 21 -7.94 14.00 -6.17
CA LEU A 21 -9.22 14.29 -5.53
C LEU A 21 -10.28 13.46 -6.24
N MET A 22 -11.09 12.73 -5.48
CA MET A 22 -12.14 11.86 -6.02
C MET A 22 -13.52 12.50 -5.82
N ASP A 23 -14.41 12.29 -6.78
CA ASP A 23 -15.85 12.62 -6.68
C ASP A 23 -16.51 11.78 -5.56
N PRO A 24 -17.50 12.31 -4.81
CA PRO A 24 -18.17 13.61 -4.98
C PRO A 24 -17.58 14.76 -4.16
N SER A 25 -16.66 14.50 -3.23
CA SER A 25 -16.14 15.56 -2.37
C SER A 25 -14.74 15.27 -1.86
N PHE A 26 -14.00 16.35 -1.58
CA PHE A 26 -12.74 16.32 -0.87
C PHE A 26 -12.79 17.36 0.25
N ARG A 27 -12.00 17.13 1.31
CA ARG A 27 -11.90 18.03 2.45
C ARG A 27 -10.48 18.57 2.53
N VAL A 28 -10.38 19.89 2.72
CA VAL A 28 -9.11 20.57 3.00
C VAL A 28 -9.24 21.22 4.36
N ASP A 29 -8.46 20.73 5.32
CA ASP A 29 -8.32 21.34 6.64
C ASP A 29 -7.06 22.19 6.63
N LEU A 30 -7.22 23.49 6.89
CA LEU A 30 -6.13 24.46 6.93
C LEU A 30 -5.89 24.88 8.37
N GLN A 31 -4.62 24.87 8.77
CA GLN A 31 -4.17 25.49 10.01
C GLN A 31 -3.14 26.55 9.66
N ALA A 32 -3.35 27.77 10.15
CA ALA A 32 -2.45 28.89 9.93
C ALA A 32 -2.03 29.49 11.28
N ASN A 33 -0.74 29.75 11.44
CA ASN A 33 -0.18 30.43 12.62
C ASN A 33 -0.20 31.97 12.46
N GLU A 34 -0.35 32.44 11.22
CA GLU A 34 -0.42 33.86 10.84
C GLU A 34 -1.49 34.04 9.76
N ALA A 35 -1.93 35.28 9.53
CA ALA A 35 -2.89 35.58 8.48
C ALA A 35 -2.29 35.32 7.09
N GLY A 36 -3.04 34.64 6.23
CA GLY A 36 -2.63 34.33 4.86
C GLY A 36 -3.82 33.98 3.97
N GLU A 37 -3.57 33.89 2.67
CA GLU A 37 -4.55 33.48 1.67
C GLU A 37 -4.23 32.08 1.16
N PHE A 38 -5.25 31.27 0.93
CA PHE A 38 -5.12 29.93 0.36
C PHE A 38 -5.76 29.89 -1.02
N GLY A 39 -5.02 29.36 -1.99
CA GLY A 39 -5.50 29.12 -3.35
C GLY A 39 -5.12 27.72 -3.81
N MET A 40 -5.99 27.11 -4.62
CA MET A 40 -5.72 25.83 -5.26
C MET A 40 -6.11 25.86 -6.74
N ARG A 41 -5.40 25.07 -7.55
CA ARG A 41 -5.76 24.82 -8.95
C ARG A 41 -6.18 23.36 -9.09
N ILE A 42 -7.35 23.13 -9.68
CA ILE A 42 -7.90 21.79 -9.90
C ILE A 42 -7.92 21.50 -11.41
N ALA A 43 -7.49 20.30 -11.79
CA ALA A 43 -7.65 19.76 -13.12
C ALA A 43 -8.63 18.59 -13.07
N TRP A 44 -9.72 18.67 -13.84
CA TRP A 44 -10.74 17.64 -13.89
C TRP A 44 -10.43 16.65 -15.00
N TYR A 45 -10.47 15.36 -14.66
CA TYR A 45 -10.28 14.26 -15.61
C TYR A 45 -11.52 13.37 -15.59
N LYS A 46 -11.98 12.98 -16.78
CA LYS A 46 -13.09 12.04 -16.90
C LYS A 46 -12.57 10.63 -16.67
N VAL A 47 -13.22 9.89 -15.77
CA VAL A 47 -12.98 8.46 -15.59
C VAL A 47 -13.59 7.72 -16.78
N ASN A 48 -12.75 7.07 -17.58
CA ASN A 48 -13.19 6.23 -18.68
C ASN A 48 -13.65 4.86 -18.16
N PRO A 49 -14.52 4.15 -18.89
CA PRO A 49 -14.82 2.75 -18.58
C PRO A 49 -13.53 1.92 -18.52
N THR A 50 -13.41 1.09 -17.49
CA THR A 50 -12.30 0.14 -17.32
C THR A 50 -12.71 -1.24 -17.80
N TYR A 51 -11.76 -2.02 -18.32
CA TYR A 51 -11.96 -3.43 -18.67
C TYR A 51 -11.13 -4.30 -17.72
N PRO A 52 -11.67 -4.65 -16.54
CA PRO A 52 -10.85 -5.20 -15.47
C PRO A 52 -10.28 -6.57 -15.82
N THR A 53 -9.04 -6.80 -15.40
CA THR A 53 -8.47 -8.15 -15.30
C THR A 53 -8.79 -8.74 -13.94
N SER A 54 -9.12 -10.03 -13.89
CA SER A 54 -9.46 -10.72 -12.64
C SER A 54 -8.35 -11.68 -12.22
N TRP A 55 -8.08 -11.71 -10.91
CA TRP A 55 -7.20 -12.68 -10.27
C TRP A 55 -7.92 -13.35 -9.10
N GLN A 56 -7.59 -14.61 -8.86
CA GLN A 56 -8.09 -15.36 -7.73
C GLN A 56 -6.97 -15.64 -6.73
N VAL A 57 -7.28 -15.51 -5.44
CA VAL A 57 -6.43 -15.93 -4.34
C VAL A 57 -7.19 -16.98 -3.52
N HIS A 58 -6.52 -18.06 -3.15
CA HIS A 58 -7.14 -19.18 -2.46
C HIS A 58 -6.53 -19.37 -1.07
N PRO A 59 -7.28 -19.98 -0.13
CA PRO A 59 -6.71 -20.48 1.11
C PRO A 59 -5.58 -21.48 0.84
N ASN A 60 -4.52 -21.44 1.64
CA ASN A 60 -3.34 -22.31 1.54
C ASN A 60 -2.72 -22.28 0.14
N SER A 61 -2.59 -21.09 -0.44
CA SER A 61 -1.99 -20.91 -1.75
C SER A 61 -0.92 -19.83 -1.76
N THR A 62 -0.10 -19.84 -2.81
CA THR A 62 0.94 -18.84 -3.01
C THR A 62 0.34 -17.43 -3.02
N PRO A 63 0.86 -16.51 -2.18
CA PRO A 63 0.49 -15.10 -2.23
C PRO A 63 0.69 -14.51 -3.62
N LEU A 64 -0.32 -13.79 -4.11
CA LEU A 64 -0.26 -13.08 -5.37
C LEU A 64 0.44 -11.74 -5.17
N THR A 65 1.42 -11.43 -6.01
CA THR A 65 2.06 -10.10 -6.02
C THR A 65 1.77 -9.42 -7.35
N LEU A 66 1.25 -8.20 -7.27
CA LEU A 66 0.97 -7.35 -8.43
C LEU A 66 1.69 -6.01 -8.30
N PHE A 67 1.92 -5.38 -9.45
CA PHE A 67 2.68 -4.13 -9.58
C PHE A 67 1.87 -3.05 -10.28
N ALA A 68 2.36 -1.81 -10.21
CA ALA A 68 1.68 -0.60 -10.68
C ALA A 68 0.95 -0.73 -12.02
N GLY A 69 1.59 -1.33 -13.03
CA GLY A 69 1.00 -1.48 -14.36
C GLY A 69 -0.16 -2.47 -14.45
N ASP A 70 -0.28 -3.40 -13.51
CA ASP A 70 -1.41 -4.32 -13.46
C ASP A 70 -2.73 -3.58 -13.20
N PHE A 71 -2.67 -2.43 -12.50
CA PHE A 71 -3.83 -1.65 -12.07
C PHE A 71 -4.30 -0.60 -13.10
N ASP A 72 -3.57 -0.40 -14.20
CA ASP A 72 -3.83 0.65 -15.20
C ASP A 72 -5.20 0.50 -15.87
N ASN A 73 -5.68 -0.74 -16.02
CA ASN A 73 -7.00 -1.04 -16.59
C ASN A 73 -7.97 -1.65 -15.57
N SER A 74 -7.76 -1.34 -14.29
CA SER A 74 -8.46 -1.95 -13.15
C SER A 74 -8.16 -3.43 -12.99
N THR A 75 -7.98 -3.85 -11.74
CA THR A 75 -7.74 -5.25 -11.38
C THR A 75 -8.72 -5.64 -10.30
N VAL A 76 -9.46 -6.72 -10.52
CA VAL A 76 -10.36 -7.31 -9.55
C VAL A 76 -9.69 -8.52 -8.93
N ILE A 77 -9.64 -8.56 -7.61
CA ILE A 77 -9.14 -9.69 -6.83
C ILE A 77 -10.33 -10.37 -6.19
N GLU A 78 -10.42 -11.69 -6.37
CA GLU A 78 -11.44 -12.56 -5.79
C GLU A 78 -10.79 -13.53 -4.81
N ALA A 79 -11.33 -13.61 -3.59
CA ALA A 79 -10.94 -14.55 -2.56
C ALA A 79 -12.10 -15.49 -2.21
N GLU A 80 -11.81 -16.65 -1.64
CA GLU A 80 -12.86 -17.55 -1.15
C GLU A 80 -13.52 -17.00 0.12
N THR A 81 -12.72 -16.35 0.97
CA THR A 81 -13.19 -15.69 2.20
C THR A 81 -13.24 -14.16 2.06
N ARG A 82 -12.11 -13.47 2.21
CA ARG A 82 -11.92 -12.02 2.06
C ARG A 82 -10.52 -11.79 1.50
N VAL A 83 -10.33 -10.68 0.81
CA VAL A 83 -9.03 -10.29 0.28
C VAL A 83 -8.24 -9.60 1.38
N ASN A 84 -7.04 -10.12 1.66
CA ASN A 84 -6.03 -9.44 2.44
C ASN A 84 -5.06 -8.72 1.49
N LEU A 85 -5.05 -7.39 1.53
CA LEU A 85 -4.13 -6.53 0.80
C LEU A 85 -3.03 -6.04 1.73
N LEU A 86 -1.77 -6.22 1.31
CA LEU A 86 -0.62 -5.55 1.89
C LEU A 86 -0.05 -4.55 0.88
N ALA A 87 0.06 -3.28 1.26
CA ALA A 87 0.69 -2.25 0.44
C ALA A 87 2.19 -2.16 0.76
N LEU A 88 3.02 -2.17 -0.28
CA LEU A 88 4.46 -1.98 -0.14
C LEU A 88 4.85 -0.54 -0.52
N PRO A 89 5.89 0.01 0.13
CA PRO A 89 6.45 1.28 -0.30
C PRO A 89 7.08 1.16 -1.69
N SER A 90 7.28 2.30 -2.35
CA SER A 90 8.06 2.35 -3.58
C SER A 90 9.50 1.89 -3.30
N THR A 91 10.02 1.05 -4.19
CA THR A 91 11.29 0.34 -3.99
C THR A 91 12.26 0.51 -5.17
N LEU A 92 11.89 1.34 -6.14
CA LEU A 92 12.66 1.55 -7.38
C LEU A 92 13.65 2.71 -7.31
N SER A 93 13.63 3.51 -6.24
CA SER A 93 14.54 4.66 -6.08
C SER A 93 14.96 4.86 -4.62
N ILE A 94 16.10 5.53 -4.43
CA ILE A 94 16.59 6.01 -3.12
C ILE A 94 15.70 7.18 -2.63
N THR A 95 15.03 7.88 -3.55
CA THR A 95 14.10 8.95 -3.21
C THR A 95 12.74 8.39 -2.79
N ASP A 96 12.12 8.99 -1.78
CA ASP A 96 10.76 8.61 -1.35
C ASP A 96 9.74 8.92 -2.46
N LEU A 97 9.26 7.87 -3.13
CA LEU A 97 8.20 7.94 -4.14
C LEU A 97 6.85 7.46 -3.59
N ASN A 98 6.72 7.21 -2.29
CA ASN A 98 5.46 6.80 -1.67
C ASN A 98 4.29 7.76 -1.94
N PRO A 99 4.47 9.09 -2.10
CA PRO A 99 3.37 9.98 -2.50
C PRO A 99 2.64 9.57 -3.78
N TYR A 100 3.32 8.90 -4.72
CA TYR A 100 2.70 8.44 -5.98
C TYR A 100 1.77 7.24 -5.80
N LEU A 101 1.84 6.52 -4.67
CA LEU A 101 0.86 5.47 -4.32
C LEU A 101 -0.57 6.04 -4.18
N ARG A 102 -0.72 7.36 -4.10
CA ARG A 102 -2.03 8.02 -4.16
C ARG A 102 -2.72 7.84 -5.51
N ASN A 103 -2.00 7.45 -6.57
CA ASN A 103 -2.55 7.19 -7.90
C ASN A 103 -3.46 5.95 -7.92
N THR A 104 -3.07 4.90 -7.19
CA THR A 104 -3.80 3.63 -7.18
C THR A 104 -4.88 3.67 -6.10
N GLN A 105 -6.13 3.72 -6.54
CA GLN A 105 -7.32 3.68 -5.70
C GLN A 105 -7.66 2.25 -5.31
N VAL A 106 -8.27 2.10 -4.13
CA VAL A 106 -8.73 0.85 -3.56
C VAL A 106 -10.24 0.92 -3.39
N PHE A 107 -10.94 -0.08 -3.91
CA PHE A 107 -12.39 -0.23 -3.80
C PHE A 107 -12.72 -1.58 -3.16
N ASP A 108 -13.59 -1.57 -2.15
CA ASP A 108 -14.09 -2.78 -1.50
C ASP A 108 -15.29 -3.33 -2.28
N GLY A 109 -15.02 -4.29 -3.16
CA GLY A 109 -16.00 -4.88 -4.06
C GLY A 109 -15.42 -5.18 -5.45
N PRO A 110 -16.27 -5.67 -6.39
CA PRO A 110 -15.85 -6.20 -7.68
C PRO A 110 -15.67 -5.16 -8.80
N SER A 111 -15.72 -3.86 -8.49
CA SER A 111 -15.54 -2.82 -9.52
C SER A 111 -15.10 -1.47 -8.95
N ILE A 112 -14.73 -0.54 -9.83
CA ILE A 112 -14.46 0.87 -9.49
C ILE A 112 -15.70 1.66 -9.05
N ASN A 113 -16.90 1.07 -9.17
CA ASN A 113 -18.15 1.64 -8.67
C ASN A 113 -18.50 1.13 -7.26
N SER A 114 -17.70 0.21 -6.72
CA SER A 114 -17.86 -0.29 -5.35
C SER A 114 -17.40 0.76 -4.33
N THR A 115 -17.54 0.47 -3.04
CA THR A 115 -17.18 1.42 -1.99
C THR A 115 -15.71 1.82 -2.09
N HIS A 116 -15.44 3.09 -2.38
CA HIS A 116 -14.07 3.62 -2.36
C HIS A 116 -13.58 3.73 -0.92
N VAL A 117 -12.48 3.07 -0.62
CA VAL A 117 -11.93 3.02 0.76
C VAL A 117 -10.68 3.87 0.91
N GLY A 118 -10.09 4.31 -0.19
CA GLY A 118 -8.91 5.16 -0.21
C GLY A 118 -7.94 4.81 -1.32
N ASN A 119 -6.66 5.06 -1.08
CA ASN A 119 -5.57 4.75 -2.00
C ASN A 119 -4.43 3.98 -1.31
N LEU A 120 -3.52 3.41 -2.10
CA LEU A 120 -2.41 2.61 -1.55
C LEU A 120 -1.50 3.41 -0.61
N HIS A 121 -1.36 4.73 -0.78
CA HIS A 121 -0.59 5.56 0.15
C HIS A 121 -1.23 5.59 1.55
N GLN A 122 -2.56 5.68 1.63
CA GLN A 122 -3.29 5.62 2.89
C GLN A 122 -3.20 4.23 3.52
N VAL A 123 -3.31 3.16 2.73
CA VAL A 123 -3.10 1.79 3.23
C VAL A 123 -1.70 1.63 3.82
N LEU A 124 -0.68 2.11 3.10
CA LEU A 124 0.71 2.10 3.55
C LEU A 124 0.88 2.83 4.89
N ARG A 125 0.27 4.01 5.04
CA ARG A 125 0.35 4.82 6.28
C ARG A 125 -0.46 4.22 7.44
N ASN A 126 -1.53 3.49 7.15
CA ASN A 126 -2.42 2.88 8.14
C ASN A 126 -2.04 1.44 8.47
N GLY A 127 -0.75 1.17 8.68
CA GLY A 127 -0.27 -0.16 9.06
C GLY A 127 -0.09 -1.12 7.89
N GLN A 128 -0.06 -0.61 6.65
CA GLN A 128 0.30 -1.34 5.42
C GLN A 128 -0.66 -2.45 5.02
N ARG A 129 -1.84 -2.54 5.66
CA ARG A 129 -2.78 -3.66 5.48
C ARG A 129 -4.21 -3.15 5.33
N TYR A 130 -4.93 -3.74 4.40
CA TYR A 130 -6.38 -3.60 4.26
C TYR A 130 -7.01 -4.99 4.12
N ILE A 131 -8.17 -5.20 4.74
CA ILE A 131 -8.93 -6.45 4.63
C ILE A 131 -10.29 -6.07 4.07
N SER A 132 -10.67 -6.64 2.93
CA SER A 132 -11.98 -6.37 2.34
C SER A 132 -13.11 -6.86 3.26
N THR A 133 -14.29 -6.24 3.11
CA THR A 133 -15.50 -6.66 3.82
C THR A 133 -16.07 -7.96 3.26
N GLY A 134 -15.95 -8.16 1.94
CA GLY A 134 -16.40 -9.35 1.24
C GLY A 134 -15.28 -10.05 0.47
N LYS A 135 -15.67 -10.86 -0.52
CA LYS A 135 -14.78 -11.69 -1.33
C LYS A 135 -13.99 -10.93 -2.40
N TYR A 136 -14.35 -9.67 -2.66
CA TYR A 136 -13.81 -8.91 -3.77
C TYR A 136 -13.10 -7.64 -3.31
N LEU A 137 -12.03 -7.30 -4.00
CA LEU A 137 -11.30 -6.05 -3.88
C LEU A 137 -10.91 -5.59 -5.29
N THR A 138 -11.06 -4.30 -5.59
CA THR A 138 -10.65 -3.73 -6.87
C THR A 138 -9.57 -2.68 -6.69
N LEU A 139 -8.50 -2.76 -7.49
CA LEU A 139 -7.41 -1.80 -7.54
C LEU A 139 -7.42 -1.09 -8.90
N TRP A 140 -7.30 0.23 -8.92
CA TRP A 140 -7.29 0.98 -10.18
C TRP A 140 -6.39 2.22 -10.12
N SER A 141 -5.50 2.36 -11.10
CA SER A 141 -4.64 3.52 -11.28
C SER A 141 -5.35 4.62 -12.06
N LEU A 142 -5.46 5.82 -11.49
CA LEU A 142 -6.09 6.98 -12.13
C LEU A 142 -5.35 7.42 -13.40
N PHE A 143 -4.02 7.33 -13.38
CA PHE A 143 -3.14 7.58 -14.50
C PHE A 143 -2.35 6.33 -14.82
N ALA A 144 -2.52 5.86 -16.06
CA ALA A 144 -1.75 4.74 -16.60
C ALA A 144 -0.30 5.16 -16.91
N GLY A 145 0.61 4.18 -16.93
CA GLY A 145 2.01 4.40 -17.31
C GLY A 145 2.90 4.92 -16.18
N LEU A 146 2.41 4.94 -14.93
CA LEU A 146 3.24 5.17 -13.74
C LEU A 146 3.91 3.88 -13.23
N ASN A 147 4.16 2.93 -14.14
CA ASN A 147 4.66 1.59 -13.83
C ASN A 147 6.03 1.64 -13.14
N ASN A 148 6.85 2.63 -13.52
CA ASN A 148 8.20 2.85 -13.00
C ASN A 148 8.24 3.44 -11.57
N VAL A 149 7.08 3.67 -10.95
CA VAL A 149 7.00 4.14 -9.55
C VAL A 149 7.14 2.98 -8.58
N GLY A 150 6.91 1.73 -8.99
CA GLY A 150 7.17 0.56 -8.15
C GLY A 150 6.13 0.34 -7.07
N ASN A 151 4.88 0.72 -7.33
CA ASN A 151 3.74 0.39 -6.48
C ASN A 151 3.61 -1.13 -6.52
N SER A 152 3.71 -1.81 -5.38
CA SER A 152 3.47 -3.25 -5.32
C SER A 152 2.57 -3.60 -4.15
N VAL A 153 1.83 -4.68 -4.34
CA VAL A 153 0.91 -5.21 -3.34
C VAL A 153 1.11 -6.72 -3.23
N ILE A 154 0.95 -7.24 -2.02
CA ILE A 154 0.81 -8.67 -1.78
C ILE A 154 -0.65 -8.93 -1.42
N LEU A 155 -1.25 -9.90 -2.11
CA LEU A 155 -2.66 -10.25 -2.07
C LEU A 155 -2.79 -11.72 -1.67
N GLN A 156 -3.62 -11.98 -0.66
CA GLN A 156 -3.83 -13.31 -0.10
C GLN A 156 -5.30 -13.50 0.26
N ASP A 157 -5.74 -14.75 0.35
CA ASP A 157 -6.99 -15.04 1.05
C ASP A 157 -6.79 -14.76 2.55
N TYR A 158 -7.73 -14.05 3.16
CA TYR A 158 -7.68 -13.69 4.58
C TYR A 158 -7.59 -14.92 5.50
N PHE A 159 -8.08 -16.09 5.06
CA PHE A 159 -8.00 -17.33 5.81
C PHE A 159 -6.58 -17.64 6.28
N ASP A 160 -5.56 -17.40 5.46
CA ASP A 160 -4.17 -17.76 5.77
C ASP A 160 -3.52 -16.84 6.81
N VAL A 161 -4.13 -15.67 7.04
CA VAL A 161 -3.52 -14.57 7.79
C VAL A 161 -4.44 -14.03 8.89
N LYS A 162 -5.56 -14.71 9.14
CA LYS A 162 -6.60 -14.32 10.10
C LYS A 162 -6.14 -14.40 11.56
N ASP A 163 -5.21 -15.31 11.84
CA ASP A 163 -4.75 -15.61 13.20
C ASP A 163 -3.56 -14.73 13.63
N PHE A 164 -2.95 -13.99 12.69
CA PHE A 164 -1.90 -13.02 12.99
C PHE A 164 -2.48 -11.72 13.53
N LYS A 165 -2.09 -11.37 14.75
CA LYS A 165 -2.46 -10.10 15.40
C LYS A 165 -1.78 -8.91 14.75
N THR A 166 -0.53 -9.10 14.32
CA THR A 166 0.18 -8.14 13.49
C THR A 166 0.69 -8.87 12.26
N TYR A 167 0.39 -8.33 11.08
CA TYR A 167 0.83 -8.89 9.81
C TYR A 167 1.20 -7.76 8.86
N LYS A 168 2.43 -7.77 8.35
CA LYS A 168 2.95 -6.69 7.51
C LYS A 168 3.91 -7.20 6.43
N PRO A 169 4.07 -6.46 5.33
CA PRO A 169 5.07 -6.80 4.33
C PRO A 169 6.48 -6.37 4.78
N ILE A 170 7.49 -7.08 4.31
CA ILE A 170 8.91 -6.70 4.39
C ILE A 170 9.29 -6.04 3.07
N SER A 171 9.65 -4.76 3.11
CA SER A 171 9.88 -3.93 1.91
C SER A 171 11.33 -3.89 1.43
N CYS A 172 12.11 -4.93 1.72
CA CYS A 172 13.56 -4.91 1.53
C CYS A 172 13.95 -5.58 0.23
N ILE A 173 14.20 -4.73 -0.77
CA ILE A 173 14.39 -5.17 -2.15
C ILE A 173 15.87 -5.22 -2.53
N PHE A 174 16.71 -4.32 -2.00
CA PHE A 174 18.14 -4.33 -2.31
C PHE A 174 18.90 -5.27 -1.37
N ASP A 175 19.50 -6.31 -1.94
CA ASP A 175 20.23 -7.34 -1.19
C ASP A 175 21.47 -6.79 -0.44
N PHE A 176 21.93 -5.59 -0.79
CA PHE A 176 23.05 -4.90 -0.14
C PHE A 176 22.63 -3.97 1.01
N ILE A 177 21.32 -3.74 1.22
CA ILE A 177 20.81 -2.93 2.32
C ILE A 177 20.33 -3.87 3.42
N VAL A 178 20.93 -3.75 4.61
CA VAL A 178 20.42 -4.43 5.81
C VAL A 178 19.13 -3.74 6.22
N CYS A 179 18.09 -4.53 6.40
CA CYS A 179 16.79 -4.07 6.78
C CYS A 179 16.35 -4.62 8.12
N ASP A 180 15.96 -3.72 9.00
CA ASP A 180 15.39 -4.09 10.28
C ASP A 180 13.91 -4.40 10.15
N VAL A 181 13.53 -5.60 10.56
CA VAL A 181 12.13 -6.03 10.64
C VAL A 181 11.77 -6.27 12.10
N SER A 182 11.05 -5.33 12.70
CA SER A 182 10.51 -5.49 14.05
C SER A 182 9.12 -6.12 14.02
N LEU A 183 8.90 -7.20 14.76
CA LEU A 183 7.58 -7.83 14.95
C LEU A 183 7.12 -7.63 16.39
N ASP A 184 5.91 -7.11 16.58
CA ASP A 184 5.33 -6.92 17.91
C ASP A 184 4.35 -8.06 18.23
N ALA A 185 4.85 -9.06 18.96
CA ALA A 185 4.07 -10.22 19.37
C ALA A 185 3.40 -10.08 20.76
N ARG A 186 3.38 -8.88 21.36
CA ARG A 186 2.86 -8.68 22.73
C ARG A 186 1.37 -9.01 22.88
N GLN A 187 0.60 -8.89 21.79
CA GLN A 187 -0.84 -9.15 21.78
C GLN A 187 -1.19 -10.51 21.14
N GLY A 188 -0.19 -11.30 20.76
CA GLY A 188 -0.33 -12.60 20.07
C GLY A 188 0.60 -12.69 18.86
N THR A 189 0.46 -13.76 18.07
CA THR A 189 1.38 -14.06 16.97
C THR A 189 1.49 -12.89 15.98
N ALA A 190 2.73 -12.44 15.78
CA ALA A 190 3.08 -11.47 14.77
C ALA A 190 3.84 -12.16 13.63
N ALA A 191 3.57 -11.76 12.40
CA ALA A 191 4.22 -12.31 11.23
C ALA A 191 4.53 -11.18 10.23
N ALA A 192 5.51 -11.44 9.36
CA ALA A 192 5.74 -10.61 8.19
C ALA A 192 6.08 -11.48 7.00
N ILE A 193 5.80 -10.94 5.82
CA ILE A 193 5.99 -11.63 4.54
C ILE A 193 6.86 -10.78 3.62
N ARG A 194 7.80 -11.43 2.93
CA ARG A 194 8.52 -10.85 1.81
C ARG A 194 8.15 -11.63 0.56
N TYR A 195 7.92 -10.92 -0.53
CA TYR A 195 7.85 -11.53 -1.85
C TYR A 195 8.87 -10.86 -2.77
N ASN A 196 9.96 -11.58 -3.05
CA ASN A 196 10.98 -11.19 -4.04
C ASN A 196 11.73 -12.46 -4.46
N PRO A 197 11.98 -12.66 -5.77
CA PRO A 197 12.66 -13.86 -6.29
C PRO A 197 14.11 -14.02 -5.83
N SER A 198 14.72 -12.96 -5.28
CA SER A 198 16.10 -12.96 -4.80
C SER A 198 16.18 -13.53 -3.39
N TYR A 199 17.24 -14.29 -3.13
CA TYR A 199 17.50 -14.88 -1.81
C TYR A 199 17.50 -13.82 -0.72
N PHE A 200 16.87 -14.15 0.40
CA PHE A 200 16.83 -13.32 1.59
C PHE A 200 17.48 -14.08 2.74
N PHE A 201 18.47 -13.45 3.37
CA PHE A 201 19.19 -14.04 4.48
C PHE A 201 18.89 -13.24 5.75
N VAL A 202 18.39 -13.93 6.76
CA VAL A 202 18.31 -13.37 8.12
C VAL A 202 19.73 -13.40 8.69
N ARG A 203 20.27 -12.22 9.01
CA ARG A 203 21.64 -12.09 9.56
C ARG A 203 21.65 -12.17 11.08
N ASP A 204 20.75 -11.43 11.70
CA ASP A 204 20.66 -11.28 13.15
C ASP A 204 19.20 -11.41 13.58
N ILE A 205 18.99 -12.09 14.70
CA ILE A 205 17.69 -12.23 15.35
C ILE A 205 17.87 -11.79 16.80
N SER A 206 17.04 -10.85 17.22
CA SER A 206 16.98 -10.40 18.61
C SER A 206 15.54 -10.55 19.11
N MET A 207 15.33 -11.51 20.00
CA MET A 207 14.04 -11.74 20.66
C MET A 207 14.26 -12.31 22.06
N PRO A 208 13.31 -12.15 23.00
CA PRO A 208 13.37 -12.85 24.29
C PRO A 208 13.33 -14.37 24.11
N ASP A 209 14.04 -15.11 24.96
CA ASP A 209 14.11 -16.58 24.97
C ASP A 209 12.74 -17.28 25.18
N THR A 210 11.71 -16.52 25.55
CA THR A 210 10.32 -16.99 25.65
C THR A 210 9.60 -17.05 24.30
N ASN A 211 10.19 -16.44 23.27
CA ASN A 211 9.61 -16.36 21.94
C ASN A 211 10.20 -17.42 21.02
N LYS A 212 9.44 -17.77 19.98
CA LYS A 212 9.87 -18.65 18.91
C LYS A 212 9.65 -17.94 17.58
N LEU A 213 10.65 -17.94 16.71
CA LEU A 213 10.53 -17.49 15.34
C LEU A 213 10.53 -18.69 14.40
N SER A 214 9.43 -18.88 13.68
CA SER A 214 9.32 -19.91 12.65
C SER A 214 9.34 -19.26 11.27
N VAL A 215 10.15 -19.81 10.36
CA VAL A 215 10.27 -19.33 8.98
C VAL A 215 9.60 -20.31 8.05
N TYR A 216 8.79 -19.79 7.13
CA TYR A 216 8.02 -20.57 6.16
C TYR A 216 8.33 -20.10 4.74
N THR A 217 8.19 -20.99 3.77
CA THR A 217 8.11 -20.64 2.35
C THR A 217 6.65 -20.65 1.91
N ASP A 218 6.29 -19.82 0.93
CA ASP A 218 4.95 -19.81 0.33
C ASP A 218 3.81 -19.39 1.30
N PHE A 219 3.23 -20.33 2.04
CA PHE A 219 2.16 -20.11 3.04
C PHE A 219 2.39 -20.92 4.33
N VAL A 220 1.68 -20.55 5.40
CA VAL A 220 2.00 -21.00 6.76
C VAL A 220 1.37 -22.37 7.07
N THR A 221 2.14 -23.43 6.84
CA THR A 221 1.82 -24.81 7.25
C THR A 221 3.09 -25.57 7.65
N ASP A 222 2.96 -26.67 8.39
CA ASP A 222 4.10 -27.49 8.80
C ASP A 222 4.94 -28.01 7.62
N ALA A 223 4.29 -28.35 6.49
CA ALA A 223 4.96 -28.81 5.28
C ALA A 223 5.83 -27.73 4.61
N HIS A 224 5.55 -26.46 4.90
CA HIS A 224 6.23 -25.29 4.33
C HIS A 224 7.19 -24.62 5.32
N ARG A 225 7.36 -25.18 6.53
CA ARG A 225 8.29 -24.65 7.52
C ARG A 225 9.73 -24.99 7.13
N LEU A 226 10.57 -23.96 7.04
CA LEU A 226 11.99 -24.07 6.70
C LEU A 226 12.87 -24.20 7.95
N SER A 227 12.57 -23.43 9.00
CA SER A 227 13.40 -23.38 10.20
C SER A 227 12.64 -22.82 11.41
N ASP A 228 13.16 -23.11 12.60
CA ASP A 228 12.72 -22.55 13.87
C ASP A 228 13.93 -21.97 14.62
N TYR A 229 13.74 -20.83 15.27
CA TYR A 229 14.71 -20.18 16.15
C TYR A 229 14.05 -19.96 17.52
N THR A 230 14.85 -20.08 18.58
CA THR A 230 14.48 -19.91 19.99
C THR A 230 15.53 -19.09 20.69
#